data_AF-A0A833PPB8-F1
#
_entry.id   AF-A0A833PPB8-F1
#
_cell.length_a   1.000
_cell.length_b   1.000
_cell.length_c   1.000
_cell.angle_alpha   90.00
_cell.angle_beta   90.00
_cell.angle_gamma   90.00
#
_symmetry.space_group_name_H-M   'P 1'
#
loop_
_entity.id
_entity.type
_entity.pdbx_description
1 polymer ?
#
loop_
_entity_poly.entity_id
_entity_poly.type
_entity_poly.pdbx_seq_one_letter_code
_entity_poly.pdbx_strand_id
1 'polypeptide(L)'
;MPLWRYPDLSPHVQYLANIVKRTLTEHMREESRYLRSHALARQVLKEIVEMPDHQADRVLRSIEQNQGQLSNVLAKEMPILQQPGIWPAIVEAVSSAFRNGDSTDAAIVDRYRPERPAGQ
;
A
#
# COMPACT_ATOMS: atom_id res chain seq x y z
N MET A 1 33.48 -22.15 42.40
CA MET A 1 32.01 -22.11 42.21
C MET A 1 31.71 -21.01 41.19
N PRO A 2 31.38 -21.29 39.91
CA PRO A 2 31.10 -20.21 38.98
C PRO A 2 29.64 -19.77 39.10
N LEU A 3 29.45 -18.49 39.48
CA LEU A 3 28.17 -17.80 39.38
C LEU A 3 27.88 -17.51 37.91
N TRP A 4 26.99 -18.27 37.29
CA TRP A 4 26.32 -17.81 36.07
C TRP A 4 25.27 -16.77 36.47
N ARG A 5 25.68 -15.50 36.54
CA ARG A 5 24.76 -14.38 36.67
C ARG A 5 24.26 -14.05 35.27
N TYR A 6 22.96 -14.24 35.03
CA TYR A 6 22.35 -13.86 33.76
C TYR A 6 22.64 -12.38 33.46
N PRO A 7 23.08 -12.03 32.24
CA PRO A 7 23.30 -10.64 31.88
C PRO A 7 21.96 -9.89 31.93
N ASP A 8 21.96 -8.71 32.54
CA ASP A 8 20.79 -7.83 32.53
C ASP A 8 20.64 -7.24 31.11
N LEU A 9 19.72 -7.83 30.35
CA LEU A 9 19.42 -7.44 28.97
C LEU A 9 18.28 -6.42 28.89
N SER A 10 17.80 -5.88 30.01
CA SER A 10 16.72 -4.89 30.02
C SER A 10 16.96 -3.73 29.05
N PRO A 11 18.18 -3.16 28.94
CA PRO A 11 18.46 -2.10 27.95
C PRO A 11 18.32 -2.56 26.49
N HIS A 12 18.66 -3.81 26.20
CA HIS A 12 18.57 -4.39 24.85
C HIS A 12 17.12 -4.66 24.44
N VAL A 13 16.31 -5.16 25.37
CA VAL A 13 14.87 -5.37 25.17
C VAL A 13 14.16 -4.02 24.95
N GLN A 14 14.52 -2.99 25.73
CA GLN A 14 13.99 -1.64 25.56
C GLN A 14 14.34 -1.05 24.18
N TYR A 15 15.60 -1.22 23.75
CA TYR A 15 16.06 -0.78 22.45
C TYR A 15 15.34 -1.49 21.30
N LEU A 16 15.22 -2.82 21.37
CA LEU A 16 14.49 -3.60 20.36
C LEU A 16 13.01 -3.20 20.30
N ALA A 17 12.36 -3.01 21.46
CA ALA A 17 10.97 -2.56 21.53
C ALA A 17 10.78 -1.19 20.87
N ASN A 18 11.74 -0.27 21.05
CA ASN A 18 11.72 1.04 20.39
C ASN A 18 11.87 0.94 18.88
N ILE A 19 12.75 0.08 18.37
CA ILE A 19 12.89 -0.17 16.93
C ILE A 19 11.60 -0.76 16.37
N VAL A 20 11.07 -1.82 16.99
CA VAL A 20 9.83 -2.47 16.54
C VAL A 20 8.68 -1.47 16.52
N LYS A 21 8.54 -0.66 17.59
CA LYS A 21 7.55 0.41 17.65
C LYS A 21 7.74 1.38 16.48
N ARG A 22 8.96 1.84 16.22
CA ARG A 22 9.26 2.79 15.15
C ARG A 22 8.99 2.22 13.76
N THR A 23 9.44 1.00 13.48
CA THR A 23 9.16 0.31 12.21
C THR A 23 7.66 0.13 12.00
N LEU A 24 6.92 -0.24 13.05
CA LEU A 24 5.46 -0.40 12.99
C LEU A 24 4.74 0.94 12.78
N THR A 25 5.20 2.03 13.42
CA THR A 25 4.54 3.33 13.34
C THR A 25 4.88 4.12 12.09
N GLU A 26 6.12 4.04 11.61
CA GLU A 26 6.62 4.89 10.52
C GLU A 26 6.60 4.15 9.17
N HIS A 27 7.17 2.94 9.09
CA HIS A 27 7.44 2.29 7.79
C HIS A 27 6.33 1.32 7.36
N MET A 28 5.89 0.43 8.26
CA MET A 28 4.92 -0.61 7.88
C MET A 28 3.53 -0.06 7.59
N ARG A 29 3.21 1.11 8.13
CA ARG A 29 1.91 1.73 7.89
C ARG A 29 1.78 2.18 6.44
N GLU A 30 2.77 2.91 5.93
CA GLU A 30 2.84 3.36 4.55
C GLU A 30 2.90 2.18 3.57
N GLU A 31 3.72 1.17 3.87
CA GLU A 31 3.79 -0.07 3.09
C GLU A 31 2.44 -0.81 3.07
N SER A 32 1.76 -0.90 4.22
CA SER A 32 0.43 -1.51 4.31
C SER A 32 -0.61 -0.76 3.48
N ARG A 33 -0.56 0.59 3.49
CA ARG A 33 -1.44 1.44 2.67
C ARG A 33 -1.22 1.12 1.20
N TYR A 34 0.03 1.14 0.78
CA TYR A 34 0.46 0.88 -0.58
C TYR A 34 0.02 -0.50 -1.06
N LEU A 35 0.27 -1.56 -0.28
CA LEU A 35 -0.14 -2.92 -0.63
C LEU A 35 -1.66 -3.05 -0.78
N ARG A 36 -2.42 -2.43 0.12
CA ARG A 36 -3.89 -2.47 0.09
C ARG A 36 -4.46 -1.71 -1.11
N SER A 37 -4.01 -0.47 -1.33
CA SER A 37 -4.47 0.34 -2.46
C SER A 37 -4.09 -0.30 -3.79
N HIS A 38 -2.90 -0.90 -3.88
CA HIS A 38 -2.46 -1.64 -5.06
C HIS A 38 -3.29 -2.92 -5.31
N ALA A 39 -3.67 -3.64 -4.25
CA ALA A 39 -4.56 -4.80 -4.37
C ALA A 39 -5.97 -4.41 -4.86
N LEU A 40 -6.53 -3.31 -4.33
CA LEU A 40 -7.81 -2.78 -4.79
C LEU A 40 -7.75 -2.27 -6.24
N ALA A 41 -6.68 -1.56 -6.60
CA ALA A 41 -6.46 -1.10 -7.96
C ALA A 41 -6.37 -2.26 -8.95
N ARG A 42 -5.70 -3.37 -8.56
CA ARG A 42 -5.65 -4.60 -9.36
C ARG A 42 -7.05 -5.20 -9.54
N GLN A 43 -7.85 -5.27 -8.48
CA GLN A 43 -9.19 -5.83 -8.55
C GLN A 43 -10.09 -5.01 -9.49
N VAL A 44 -10.14 -3.69 -9.28
CA VAL A 44 -10.96 -2.77 -10.09
C VAL A 44 -10.50 -2.75 -11.56
N LEU A 45 -9.20 -2.83 -11.82
CA LEU A 45 -8.68 -2.97 -13.18
C LEU A 45 -9.21 -4.25 -13.85
N LYS A 46 -9.20 -5.38 -13.14
CA LYS A 46 -9.66 -6.67 -13.67
C LYS A 46 -11.17 -6.71 -13.92
N GLU A 47 -11.95 -5.89 -13.22
CA GLU A 47 -13.38 -5.71 -13.50
C GLU A 47 -13.64 -5.03 -14.86
N ILE A 48 -12.70 -4.22 -15.36
CA ILE A 48 -12.80 -3.55 -16.67
C ILE A 48 -12.19 -4.42 -17.78
N VAL A 49 -11.03 -5.02 -17.52
CA VAL A 49 -10.32 -5.86 -18.49
C VAL A 49 -9.78 -7.11 -17.79
N GLU A 50 -10.32 -8.28 -18.15
CA GLU A 50 -9.81 -9.56 -17.67
C GLU A 50 -8.38 -9.80 -18.16
N MET A 51 -7.45 -9.91 -17.21
CA MET A 51 -6.03 -10.13 -17.50
C MET A 51 -5.32 -10.85 -16.33
N PRO A 52 -4.21 -11.55 -16.60
CA PRO A 52 -3.33 -12.08 -15.57
C PRO A 52 -2.76 -11.00 -14.66
N ASP A 53 -2.48 -11.35 -13.40
CA ASP A 53 -1.97 -10.42 -12.38
C ASP A 53 -0.68 -9.69 -12.81
N HIS A 54 0.24 -10.37 -13.48
CA HIS A 54 1.48 -9.75 -13.96
C HIS A 54 1.24 -8.66 -15.02
N GLN A 55 0.18 -8.79 -15.83
CA GLN A 55 -0.21 -7.77 -16.80
C GLN A 55 -0.88 -6.59 -16.10
N ALA A 56 -1.76 -6.87 -15.12
CA ALA A 56 -2.38 -5.84 -14.30
C ALA A 56 -1.33 -5.00 -13.56
N ASP A 57 -0.34 -5.65 -12.94
CA ASP A 57 0.76 -4.96 -12.26
C ASP A 57 1.60 -4.11 -13.22
N ARG A 58 1.79 -4.57 -14.45
CA ARG A 58 2.47 -3.81 -15.50
C ARG A 58 1.68 -2.56 -15.89
N VAL A 59 0.36 -2.68 -16.03
CA VAL A 59 -0.54 -1.55 -16.32
C VAL A 59 -0.49 -0.53 -15.18
N LEU A 60 -0.66 -0.99 -13.92
CA LEU A 60 -0.59 -0.13 -12.74
C LEU A 60 0.74 0.64 -12.65
N ARG A 61 1.86 -0.07 -12.84
CA ARG A 61 3.18 0.56 -12.88
C ARG A 61 3.31 1.57 -14.03
N SER A 62 2.73 1.28 -15.20
CA SER A 62 2.75 2.20 -16.33
C SER A 62 1.91 3.45 -16.07
N ILE A 63 0.76 3.33 -15.40
CA ILE A 63 -0.08 4.46 -14.97
C ILE A 63 0.70 5.36 -14.00
N GLU A 64 1.38 4.76 -13.01
CA GLU A 64 2.20 5.48 -12.03
C GLU A 64 3.37 6.22 -12.71
N GLN A 65 4.11 5.53 -13.59
CA GLN A 65 5.30 6.09 -14.25
C GLN A 65 4.99 7.15 -15.30
N ASN A 66 3.85 7.03 -16.01
CA ASN A 66 3.48 7.93 -17.10
C ASN A 66 2.38 8.93 -16.71
N GLN A 67 2.14 9.13 -15.41
CA GLN A 67 1.13 10.07 -14.89
C GLN A 67 -0.27 9.85 -15.52
N GLY A 68 -0.66 8.59 -15.67
CA GLY A 68 -1.95 8.21 -16.27
C GLY A 68 -2.00 8.23 -17.81
N GLN A 69 -0.89 8.51 -18.50
CA GLN A 69 -0.84 8.43 -19.97
C GLN A 69 -0.53 7.00 -20.43
N LEU A 70 -1.20 6.55 -21.49
CA LEU A 70 -0.93 5.25 -22.10
C LEU A 70 0.40 5.30 -22.85
N SER A 71 1.37 4.48 -22.44
CA SER A 71 2.64 4.39 -23.16
C SER A 71 2.49 3.67 -24.50
N ASN A 72 3.25 4.11 -25.51
CA ASN A 72 3.27 3.47 -26.84
C ASN A 72 3.72 2.00 -26.80
N VAL A 73 4.54 1.61 -25.82
CA VAL A 73 4.99 0.23 -25.62
C VAL A 73 3.84 -0.62 -25.10
N LEU A 74 3.18 -0.18 -24.03
CA LEU A 74 2.05 -0.90 -23.44
C LEU A 74 0.88 -1.01 -24.41
N ALA A 75 0.63 0.05 -25.19
CA ALA A 75 -0.39 0.07 -26.23
C ALA A 75 -0.17 -1.01 -27.31
N LYS A 76 1.09 -1.25 -27.70
CA LYS A 76 1.44 -2.29 -28.67
C LYS A 76 1.33 -3.71 -28.11
N GLU A 77 1.71 -3.88 -26.84
CA GLU A 77 1.68 -5.19 -26.18
C GLU A 77 0.27 -5.61 -25.77
N MET A 78 -0.58 -4.64 -25.42
CA MET A 78 -1.94 -4.85 -24.98
C MET A 78 -2.90 -3.97 -25.80
N PRO A 79 -3.20 -4.34 -27.06
CA PRO A 79 -4.05 -3.54 -27.94
C PRO A 79 -5.47 -3.29 -27.41
N ILE A 80 -5.96 -4.17 -26.53
CA ILE A 80 -7.25 -3.99 -25.83
C ILE A 80 -7.31 -2.65 -25.09
N LEU A 81 -6.19 -2.15 -24.56
CA LEU A 81 -6.14 -0.88 -23.83
C LEU A 81 -6.32 0.34 -24.73
N GLN A 82 -6.10 0.19 -26.04
CA GLN A 82 -6.31 1.27 -27.02
C GLN A 82 -7.77 1.43 -27.42
N GLN A 83 -8.64 0.49 -27.03
CA GLN A 83 -10.05 0.60 -27.37
C GLN A 83 -10.64 1.89 -26.77
N PRO A 84 -11.52 2.58 -27.51
CA PRO A 84 -12.14 3.82 -27.03
C PRO A 84 -12.82 3.63 -25.68
N GLY A 85 -12.50 4.48 -24.71
CA GLY A 85 -13.12 4.47 -23.38
C GLY A 85 -12.50 3.51 -22.37
N ILE A 86 -11.70 2.51 -22.79
CA ILE A 86 -11.09 1.56 -21.85
C ILE A 86 -10.00 2.23 -21.00
N TRP A 87 -9.03 2.88 -21.64
CA TRP A 87 -7.94 3.52 -20.90
C TRP A 87 -8.40 4.61 -19.92
N PRO A 88 -9.28 5.57 -20.31
CA PRO A 88 -9.82 6.54 -19.38
C PRO A 88 -10.58 5.91 -18.22
N ALA A 89 -11.38 4.85 -18.48
CA ALA A 89 -12.09 4.14 -17.42
C ALA A 89 -11.13 3.48 -16.43
N ILE A 90 -10.05 2.86 -16.92
CA ILE A 90 -9.00 2.27 -16.08
C ILE A 90 -8.36 3.33 -15.20
N VAL A 91 -7.90 4.44 -15.78
CA VAL A 91 -7.21 5.51 -15.04
C VAL A 91 -8.11 6.09 -13.96
N GLU A 92 -9.39 6.33 -14.26
CA GLU A 92 -10.34 6.86 -13.27
C GLU A 92 -10.62 5.86 -12.16
N ALA A 93 -10.85 4.59 -12.50
CA ALA A 93 -11.19 3.56 -11.54
C ALA A 93 -10.01 3.24 -10.61
N VAL A 94 -8.79 3.19 -11.16
CA VAL A 94 -7.54 3.04 -10.39
C VAL A 94 -7.33 4.26 -9.48
N SER A 95 -7.48 5.48 -10.01
CA SER A 95 -7.34 6.72 -9.21
C SER A 95 -8.36 6.78 -8.06
N SER A 96 -9.59 6.32 -8.32
CA SER A 96 -10.63 6.19 -7.30
C SER A 96 -10.28 5.14 -6.24
N ALA A 97 -9.70 4.00 -6.62
CA ALA A 97 -9.25 2.98 -5.68
C ALA A 97 -8.15 3.50 -4.73
N PHE A 98 -7.20 4.29 -5.24
CA PHE A 98 -6.17 4.93 -4.41
C PHE A 98 -6.78 5.94 -3.42
N ARG A 99 -7.68 6.82 -3.87
CA ARG A 99 -8.38 7.78 -2.97
C ARG A 99 -9.20 7.09 -1.89
N ASN A 100 -9.90 6.02 -2.24
CA ASN A 100 -10.74 5.27 -1.30
C ASN A 100 -9.90 4.51 -0.26
N GLY A 101 -8.75 3.96 -0.67
CA GLY A 101 -7.77 3.34 0.23
C GLY A 101 -7.29 4.31 1.32
N ASP A 102 -6.94 5.54 0.93
CA ASP A 102 -6.50 6.58 1.86
C ASP A 102 -7.59 6.98 2.87
N SER A 103 -8.84 7.11 2.39
CA SER A 103 -9.98 7.46 3.25
C SER A 103 -10.31 6.39 4.30
N THR A 104 -10.23 5.10 3.91
CA THR A 104 -10.49 3.96 4.80
C THR A 104 -9.44 3.90 5.91
N ASP A 105 -8.18 4.14 5.56
CA ASP A 105 -7.11 4.20 6.54
C ASP A 105 -7.26 5.37 7.50
N ALA A 106 -7.67 6.56 7.02
CA ALA A 106 -7.93 7.69 7.92
C ALA A 106 -9.00 7.35 8.98
N ALA A 107 -10.05 6.63 8.60
CA ALA A 107 -11.12 6.19 9.51
C ALA A 107 -10.66 5.13 10.52
N ILE A 108 -9.85 4.14 10.10
CA ILE A 108 -9.29 3.12 11.00
C ILE A 108 -8.39 3.78 12.04
N VAL A 109 -7.63 4.78 11.62
CA VAL A 109 -6.67 5.49 12.48
C VAL A 109 -7.36 6.32 13.54
N ASP A 110 -8.46 6.97 13.17
CA ASP A 110 -9.29 7.71 14.12
C ASP A 110 -9.89 6.77 15.18
N ARG A 111 -10.34 5.57 14.76
CA ARG A 111 -10.89 4.55 15.67
C ARG A 111 -9.87 3.98 16.67
N TYR A 112 -8.59 3.93 16.30
CA TYR A 112 -7.51 3.40 17.13
C TYR A 112 -6.70 4.49 17.83
N ARG A 113 -7.13 5.76 17.78
CA ARG A 113 -6.51 6.81 18.58
C ARG A 113 -6.78 6.46 20.05
N PRO A 114 -5.76 6.07 20.84
CA PRO A 114 -6.01 5.77 22.23
C PRO A 114 -6.50 7.05 22.88
N GLU A 115 -7.67 6.97 23.52
CA GLU A 115 -8.21 8.03 24.37
C GLU A 115 -7.06 8.53 25.25
N ARG A 116 -6.77 9.83 25.13
CA ARG A 116 -5.72 10.54 25.88
C ARG A 116 -5.80 10.08 27.35
N PRO A 117 -4.77 9.49 27.97
CA PRO A 117 -4.92 9.08 29.35
C PRO A 117 -5.16 10.32 30.21
N ALA A 118 -6.23 10.29 30.98
CA ALA A 118 -6.47 11.20 32.08
C ALA A 118 -5.26 11.13 33.03
N GLY A 119 -4.67 12.29 33.32
CA GLY A 119 -3.51 12.42 34.18
C GLY A 119 -3.12 13.87 34.33
N GLN A 120 -3.92 14.61 35.11
CA GLN A 120 -3.44 15.71 35.95
C GLN A 120 -2.51 15.16 37.03
#